data_AF-A0A4R7K4Z6-F1
#
_entry.id   AF-A0A4R7K4Z6-F1
#
_cell.length_a   1.000
_cell.length_b   1.000
_cell.length_c   1.000
_cell.angle_alpha   90.00
_cell.angle_beta   90.00
_cell.angle_gamma   90.00
#
_symmetry.space_group_name_H-M   'P 1'
#
loop_
_entity.id
_entity.type
_entity.pdbx_description
1 polymer ?
#
loop_
_entity_poly.entity_id
_entity_poly.type
_entity_poly.pdbx_seq_one_letter_code
_entity_poly.pdbx_strand_id
1 'polypeptide(L)' 'MAKIEIKGSPEELERVATFLANNNIKFDIVNDYGNHSLEDLDKYADLINKFSAAVPEK' A
#
# COMPACT_ATOMS: atom_id res chain seq x y z
N MET A 1 8.94 -21.24 -12.80
CA MET A 1 8.90 -19.86 -13.35
C MET A 1 9.35 -18.92 -12.24
N ALA A 2 10.16 -17.91 -12.55
CA ALA A 2 10.60 -16.95 -11.54
C ALA A 2 9.55 -15.85 -11.37
N LYS A 3 9.26 -15.48 -10.11
CA LYS A 3 8.47 -14.29 -9.77
C LYS A 3 9.47 -13.16 -9.48
N ILE A 4 9.26 -12.00 -10.08
CA ILE A 4 10.07 -10.80 -9.84
C ILE A 4 9.20 -9.81 -9.06
N GLU A 5 9.70 -9.35 -7.91
CA GLU A 5 9.05 -8.32 -7.10
C GLU A 5 9.96 -7.09 -7.07
N ILE A 6 9.39 -5.92 -7.36
CA ILE A 6 10.10 -4.65 -7.42
C ILE A 6 9.51 -3.77 -6.32
N LYS A 7 10.36 -3.31 -5.40
CA LYS A 7 10.00 -2.38 -4.31
C LYS A 7 10.76 -1.08 -4.49
N GLY A 8 10.08 0.05 -4.31
CA GLY A 8 10.65 1.37 -4.51
C GLY A 8 9.67 2.48 -4.17
N SER A 9 10.08 3.72 -4.40
CA SER A 9 9.17 4.86 -4.27
C SER A 9 8.06 4.84 -5.33
N PRO A 10 6.90 5.48 -5.09
CA PRO A 10 5.82 5.54 -6.08
C PRO A 10 6.28 6.06 -7.45
N GLU A 11 7.15 7.08 -7.48
CA GLU A 11 7.70 7.66 -8.71
C GLU A 11 8.55 6.65 -9.50
N GLU A 12 9.37 5.85 -8.81
CA GLU A 12 10.18 4.81 -9.46
C GLU A 12 9.30 3.67 -9.99
N LEU A 13 8.30 3.25 -9.21
CA LEU A 13 7.37 2.21 -9.60
C LEU A 13 6.54 2.63 -10.83
N GLU A 14 6.15 3.90 -10.94
CA GLU A 14 5.45 4.45 -12.10
C GLU A 14 6.31 4.39 -13.37
N ARG A 15 7.60 4.74 -13.27
CA ARG A 15 8.54 4.64 -14.40
C ARG A 15 8.71 3.18 -14.85
N VAL A 16 8.84 2.26 -13.90
CA VAL A 16 8.95 0.83 -14.17
C VAL A 16 7.66 0.29 -14.79
N ALA A 17 6.49 0.65 -14.26
CA ALA A 17 5.19 0.26 -14.80
C ALA A 17 5.03 0.73 -16.25
N THR A 18 5.42 1.97 -16.53
CA THR A 18 5.41 2.53 -17.90
C THR A 18 6.30 1.74 -18.84
N PHE A 19 7.52 1.40 -18.40
CA PHE A 19 8.44 0.57 -19.18
C PHE A 19 7.87 -0.83 -19.45
N LEU A 20 7.30 -1.49 -18.45
CA LEU A 20 6.71 -2.82 -18.59
C LEU A 20 5.51 -2.81 -19.55
N ALA A 21 4.64 -1.81 -19.44
CA ALA A 21 3.50 -1.61 -20.33
C ALA A 21 3.94 -1.42 -21.79
N ASN A 22 4.95 -0.58 -22.04
CA ASN A 22 5.47 -0.32 -23.38
C ASN A 22 6.10 -1.55 -24.05
N ASN A 23 6.52 -2.54 -23.26
CA ASN A 23 7.10 -3.79 -23.74
C ASN A 23 6.10 -4.96 -23.74
N ASN A 24 4.80 -4.70 -23.53
CA ASN A 24 3.76 -5.74 -23.47
C ASN A 24 4.00 -6.81 -22.38
N ILE A 25 4.69 -6.44 -21.30
CA ILE A 25 4.93 -7.32 -20.15
C ILE A 25 3.75 -7.18 -19.19
N LYS A 26 3.17 -8.31 -18.76
CA LYS A 26 2.11 -8.31 -17.74
C LYS A 26 2.70 -8.09 -16.36
N PHE A 27 2.12 -7.17 -15.60
CA PHE A 27 2.49 -6.87 -14.22
C PHE A 27 1.26 -6.44 -13.43
N ASP A 28 1.33 -6.59 -12.12
CA ASP A 28 0.32 -6.11 -11.17
C ASP A 28 0.98 -5.14 -10.20
N ILE A 29 0.33 -4.00 -9.95
CA ILE A 29 0.74 -3.07 -8.89
C ILE A 29 -0.03 -3.48 -7.63
N VAL A 30 0.70 -3.85 -6.59
CA VAL A 30 0.13 -4.21 -5.29
C VAL A 30 0.61 -3.21 -4.26
N ASN A 31 -0.32 -2.70 -3.46
CA ASN A 31 0.04 -1.85 -2.33
C ASN A 31 0.78 -2.70 -1.28
N ASP A 32 2.00 -2.30 -0.94
CA ASP A 32 2.76 -2.93 0.14
C ASP A 32 2.24 -2.35 1.47
N TYR A 33 1.34 -3.08 2.14
CA TYR A 33 0.88 -2.75 3.48
C TYR A 33 1.91 -3.13 4.57
N GLY A 34 3.12 -3.55 4.19
CA GLY A 34 4.18 -3.93 5.10
C GLY A 34 3.79 -5.15 5.96
N ASN A 35 3.94 -5.02 7.28
CA ASN A 35 3.54 -6.06 8.26
C ASN A 35 2.07 -5.95 8.68
N HIS A 36 1.31 -4.99 8.16
CA HIS A 36 -0.08 -4.80 8.52
C HIS A 36 -0.97 -5.42 7.45
N SER A 37 -1.93 -6.23 7.88
CA SER A 37 -2.98 -6.69 6.99
C SER A 37 -3.99 -5.56 6.73
N LEU A 38 -4.76 -5.66 5.65
CA LEU A 38 -5.91 -4.77 5.42
C LEU A 38 -6.86 -4.76 6.62
N GLU A 39 -7.04 -5.90 7.29
CA GLU A 39 -7.86 -6.02 8.50
C GLU A 39 -7.31 -5.22 9.69
N ASP A 40 -5.99 -5.05 9.79
CA ASP A 40 -5.37 -4.28 10.86
C ASP A 40 -5.54 -2.76 10.65
N LEU A 41 -5.56 -2.33 9.38
CA LEU A 41 -5.86 -0.93 9.04
C LEU A 41 -7.31 -0.56 9.35
N ASP A 42 -8.26 -1.45 9.03
CA ASP A 42 -9.67 -1.25 9.36
C ASP A 42 -9.88 -1.19 10.88
N LYS A 43 -9.29 -2.12 11.64
CA LYS A 43 -9.33 -2.09 13.12
C LYS A 43 -8.73 -0.81 13.67
N TYR A 44 -7.61 -0.34 13.12
CA TYR A 44 -6.97 0.90 13.55
C TYR A 44 -7.84 2.13 13.27
N ALA A 45 -8.49 2.19 12.10
CA ALA A 45 -9.44 3.24 11.76
C ALA A 45 -10.64 3.25 12.72
N ASP A 46 -11.18 2.08 13.05
CA ASP A 46 -12.25 1.92 14.04
C ASP A 46 -11.83 2.37 15.44
N LEU A 47 -10.61 2.03 15.84
CA LEU A 47 -10.01 2.49 17.10
C LEU A 47 -9.85 4.02 17.12
N ILE A 48 -9.31 4.63 16.07
CA ILE A 48 -9.22 6.10 15.98
C ILE A 48 -10.59 6.74 16.15
N ASN A 49 -11.60 6.26 15.43
CA ASN A 49 -12.96 6.81 15.52
C ASN A 49 -13.56 6.66 16.93
N LYS A 50 -13.28 5.54 17.60
CA LYS A 50 -13.77 5.28 18.96
C LYS A 50 -13.12 6.18 20.02
N PHE A 51 -11.85 6.54 19.83
CA PHE A 51 -11.07 7.29 20.82
C PHE A 51 -10.87 8.77 20.48
N SER A 52 -11.09 9.20 19.23
CA SER A 52 -11.01 10.62 18.84
C SER A 52 -12.15 11.47 19.44
N ALA A 53 -13.30 10.86 19.74
CA ALA A 53 -14.42 11.52 20.42
C ALA A 53 -14.22 11.70 21.94
N ALA A 54 -13.09 11.25 22.51
CA ALA A 54 -12.86 11.22 23.96
C ALA A 54 -11.55 11.90 24.39
N VAL A 55 -11.14 12.98 23.72
CA VAL A 55 -10.16 13.91 24.29
C VAL A 55 -10.90 15.13 24.86
N PRO A 56 -11.29 15.12 26.15
CA PRO A 56 -11.50 16.37 26.85
C PRO A 56 -10.12 17.01 27.03
N GLU A 57 -9.92 18.17 26.40
CA GLU A 57 -8.78 19.03 26.71
C GLU A 57 -8.73 19.26 28.23
N LYS A 58 -7.55 19.02 28.82
CA LYS A 58 -7.24 19.35 30.21
C LYS A 58 -6.55 20.68 30.28
#